data_AF-A0AAE0HG46-F1
#
_entry.id   AF-A0AAE0HG46-F1
#
_cell.length_a   1.000
_cell.length_b   1.000
_cell.length_c   1.000
_cell.angle_alpha   90.00
_cell.angle_beta   90.00
_cell.angle_gamma   90.00
#
_symmetry.space_group_name_H-M   'P 1'
#
loop_
_entity.id
_entity.type
_entity.pdbx_description
1 polymer ?
#
loop_
_entity_poly.entity_id
_entity_poly.type
_entity_poly.pdbx_seq_one_letter_code
_entity_poly.pdbx_strand_id
1 'polypeptide(L)'
;MASSAIHMSHLGGRAFNHDNSQDAEVEYDRLRDLARAEADKKKSCFDRAHEAYERGDGAGAKELSDEGKRHQKKQADYNKQASEFIFRENNAPGRIAEDTIDLHGQFVEEAEDILEERIRYAQSTGQSHLHVIVGKGNHSTGHVQKLKPRVERVCREAGLDYATEDNEGRIYVDLKGGRVEAPPPLPSQPGGYHGGYGGAGGGHHQQHGHHEQQHHGESGGGHHQRPPQQHHQRPPQQQQEEEDIFGCLKGCCLVM
;
A
#
# COMPACT_ATOMS: atom_id res chain seq x y z
N MET A 1 -45.08 2.58 -8.43
CA MET A 1 -44.18 3.18 -7.43
C MET A 1 -42.78 2.68 -7.74
N ALA A 2 -41.97 3.53 -8.38
CA ALA A 2 -40.61 3.18 -8.79
C ALA A 2 -39.73 3.07 -7.54
N SER A 3 -39.14 1.89 -7.32
CA SER A 3 -38.20 1.66 -6.23
C SER A 3 -36.84 2.18 -6.67
N SER A 4 -36.44 3.31 -6.09
CA SER A 4 -35.15 3.96 -6.33
C SER A 4 -34.02 3.01 -5.96
N ALA A 5 -33.29 2.54 -6.97
CA ALA A 5 -32.02 1.87 -6.78
C ALA A 5 -31.05 2.84 -6.10
N ILE A 6 -30.60 2.48 -4.90
CA ILE A 6 -29.65 3.26 -4.14
C ILE A 6 -28.30 3.15 -4.85
N HIS A 7 -27.90 4.23 -5.51
CA HIS A 7 -26.58 4.43 -6.08
C HIS A 7 -25.56 4.50 -4.94
N MET A 8 -24.99 3.34 -4.59
CA MET A 8 -23.93 3.27 -3.58
C MET A 8 -22.68 3.94 -4.16
N SER A 9 -22.34 5.04 -3.49
CA SER A 9 -21.19 5.91 -3.65
C SER A 9 -19.92 5.19 -4.09
N HIS A 10 -19.37 5.65 -5.21
CA HIS A 10 -18.02 5.36 -5.70
C HIS A 10 -17.01 5.42 -4.57
N LEU A 11 -16.10 4.44 -4.54
CA LEU A 11 -14.86 4.55 -3.80
C LEU A 11 -14.14 5.82 -4.30
N GLY A 12 -14.01 6.80 -3.42
CA GLY A 12 -13.30 8.04 -3.75
C GLY A 12 -11.81 7.76 -3.95
N GLY A 13 -11.29 8.10 -5.14
CA GLY A 13 -9.85 8.23 -5.44
C GLY A 13 -9.29 7.18 -6.42
N ARG A 14 -8.74 7.64 -7.55
CA ARG A 14 -8.37 6.89 -8.77
C ARG A 14 -7.44 5.68 -8.55
N ALA A 15 -7.85 4.47 -8.93
CA ALA A 15 -7.00 3.28 -8.85
C ALA A 15 -5.80 3.30 -9.83
N PHE A 16 -5.76 4.25 -10.76
CA PHE A 16 -4.77 4.36 -11.83
C PHE A 16 -3.99 5.66 -11.72
N ASN A 17 -2.75 5.65 -12.22
CA ASN A 17 -1.88 6.83 -12.23
C ASN A 17 -2.16 7.81 -13.40
N HIS A 18 -3.20 7.56 -14.23
CA HIS A 18 -3.46 8.31 -15.47
C HIS A 18 -4.95 8.64 -15.68
N ASP A 19 -5.24 9.77 -16.36
CA ASP A 19 -6.58 10.36 -16.53
C ASP A 19 -7.58 9.60 -17.43
N ASN A 20 -7.16 8.55 -18.15
CA ASN A 20 -7.93 7.95 -19.26
C ASN A 20 -8.51 6.54 -18.96
N SER A 21 -8.63 6.15 -17.69
CA SER A 21 -8.86 4.76 -17.28
C SER A 21 -10.14 4.54 -16.49
N GLN A 22 -11.22 5.32 -16.72
CA GLN A 22 -12.48 5.14 -15.98
C GLN A 22 -13.04 3.71 -16.14
N ASP A 23 -12.98 3.13 -17.33
CA ASP A 23 -13.45 1.75 -17.56
C ASP A 23 -12.56 0.72 -16.85
N ALA A 24 -11.26 0.98 -16.75
CA ALA A 24 -10.32 0.10 -16.05
C ALA A 24 -10.48 0.22 -14.52
N GLU A 25 -10.78 1.42 -14.00
CA GLU A 25 -11.18 1.63 -12.60
C GLU A 25 -12.41 0.81 -12.24
N VAL A 26 -13.43 0.88 -13.09
CA VAL A 26 -14.67 0.14 -12.88
C VAL A 26 -14.43 -1.37 -12.85
N GLU A 27 -13.64 -1.93 -13.77
CA GLU A 27 -13.40 -3.38 -13.78
C GLU A 27 -12.51 -3.82 -12.60
N TYR A 28 -11.48 -3.05 -12.25
CA TYR A 28 -10.66 -3.32 -11.07
C TYR A 28 -11.50 -3.33 -9.79
N ASP A 29 -12.32 -2.30 -9.59
CA ASP A 29 -13.20 -2.20 -8.42
C ASP A 29 -14.22 -3.34 -8.39
N ARG A 30 -14.81 -3.69 -9.55
CA ARG A 30 -15.72 -4.84 -9.67
C ARG A 30 -15.06 -6.13 -9.22
N LEU A 31 -13.83 -6.41 -9.65
CA LEU A 31 -13.10 -7.63 -9.26
C LEU A 31 -12.79 -7.63 -7.76
N ARG A 32 -12.37 -6.50 -7.20
CA ARG A 32 -12.13 -6.37 -5.74
C ARG A 32 -13.42 -6.50 -4.93
N ASP A 33 -14.54 -5.98 -5.42
CA ASP A 33 -15.85 -6.14 -4.78
C ASP A 33 -16.34 -7.59 -4.80
N LEU A 34 -16.14 -8.30 -5.91
CA LEU A 34 -16.43 -9.73 -5.98
C LEU A 34 -15.57 -10.52 -4.98
N ALA A 35 -14.29 -10.19 -4.84
CA ALA A 35 -13.42 -10.82 -3.86
C ALA A 35 -13.90 -10.55 -2.41
N ARG A 36 -14.30 -9.31 -2.09
CA ARG A 36 -14.87 -8.96 -0.77
C ARG A 36 -16.16 -9.72 -0.48
N ALA A 37 -17.07 -9.80 -1.46
CA ALA A 37 -18.31 -10.54 -1.31
C ALA A 37 -18.09 -12.05 -1.05
N GLU A 38 -17.09 -12.66 -1.70
CA GLU A 38 -16.71 -14.04 -1.40
C GLU A 38 -16.00 -14.17 -0.04
N ALA A 39 -15.25 -13.16 0.41
CA ALA A 39 -14.66 -13.12 1.74
C ALA A 39 -15.71 -13.11 2.85
N ASP A 40 -16.79 -12.34 2.68
CA ASP A 40 -17.89 -12.26 3.64
C ASP A 40 -18.63 -13.61 3.75
N LYS A 41 -18.90 -14.25 2.60
CA LYS A 41 -19.49 -15.61 2.57
C LYS A 41 -18.58 -16.63 3.24
N LYS A 42 -17.28 -16.61 2.92
CA LYS A 42 -16.26 -17.46 3.54
C LYS A 42 -16.29 -17.31 5.06
N LYS A 43 -16.28 -16.07 5.56
CA LYS A 43 -16.33 -15.78 7.00
C LYS A 43 -17.60 -16.38 7.63
N SER A 44 -18.77 -16.10 7.05
CA SER A 44 -20.04 -16.65 7.53
C SER A 44 -20.05 -18.19 7.57
N CYS A 45 -19.49 -18.86 6.56
CA CYS A 45 -19.38 -20.32 6.55
C CYS A 45 -18.50 -20.83 7.69
N PHE A 46 -17.35 -20.20 7.96
CA PHE A 46 -16.46 -20.63 9.02
C PHE A 46 -17.01 -20.33 10.42
N ASP A 47 -17.66 -19.19 10.62
CA ASP A 47 -18.34 -18.86 11.87
C ASP A 47 -19.41 -19.92 12.18
N ARG A 48 -20.26 -20.24 11.20
CA ARG A 48 -21.30 -21.27 11.34
C ARG A 48 -20.73 -22.69 11.48
N ALA A 49 -19.60 -22.99 10.83
CA ALA A 49 -18.93 -24.28 10.98
C ALA A 49 -18.39 -24.45 12.40
N HIS A 50 -17.86 -23.37 12.99
CA HIS A 50 -17.40 -23.35 14.37
C HIS A 50 -18.57 -23.59 15.33
N GLU A 51 -19.67 -22.83 15.19
CA GLU A 51 -20.89 -23.03 15.99
C GLU A 51 -21.43 -24.46 15.88
N ALA A 52 -21.43 -25.05 14.67
CA ALA A 52 -21.85 -26.43 14.44
C ALA A 52 -20.95 -27.45 15.17
N TYR A 53 -19.64 -27.20 15.19
CA TYR A 53 -18.70 -28.04 15.90
C TYR A 53 -18.92 -27.96 17.43
N GLU A 54 -19.11 -26.76 17.98
CA GLU A 54 -19.35 -26.54 19.42
C GLU A 54 -20.61 -27.25 19.93
N ARG A 55 -21.65 -27.34 19.10
CA ARG A 55 -22.89 -28.09 19.41
C ARG A 55 -22.81 -29.59 19.09
N GLY A 56 -21.63 -30.12 18.75
CA GLY A 56 -21.40 -31.54 18.49
C GLY A 56 -21.86 -32.05 17.11
N ASP A 57 -22.24 -31.15 16.20
CA ASP A 57 -22.65 -31.47 14.83
C ASP A 57 -21.44 -31.47 13.89
N GLY A 58 -20.61 -32.51 14.01
CA GLY A 58 -19.38 -32.63 13.21
C GLY A 58 -19.62 -32.76 11.70
N ALA A 59 -20.74 -33.37 11.29
CA ALA A 59 -21.10 -33.49 9.88
C ALA A 59 -21.45 -32.12 9.28
N GLY A 60 -22.33 -31.36 9.94
CA GLY A 60 -22.67 -30.00 9.53
C GLY A 60 -21.47 -29.04 9.56
N ALA A 61 -20.62 -29.15 10.57
CA ALA A 61 -19.37 -28.39 10.65
C ALA A 61 -18.46 -28.66 9.44
N LYS A 62 -18.32 -29.93 9.04
CA LYS A 62 -17.51 -30.31 7.87
C LYS A 62 -18.10 -29.77 6.56
N GLU A 63 -19.41 -29.89 6.36
CA GLU A 63 -20.08 -29.37 5.16
C GLU A 63 -19.89 -27.85 5.01
N LEU A 64 -20.09 -27.10 6.10
CA LEU A 64 -19.89 -25.64 6.14
C LEU A 64 -18.43 -25.26 5.96
N SER A 65 -17.49 -26.02 6.54
CA SER A 65 -16.05 -25.81 6.32
C SER A 65 -15.66 -26.01 4.85
N ASP A 66 -16.17 -27.06 4.22
CA ASP A 66 -15.89 -27.33 2.81
C ASP A 66 -16.57 -26.28 1.89
N GLU A 67 -17.70 -25.70 2.30
CA GLU A 67 -18.29 -24.51 1.66
C GLU A 67 -17.42 -23.26 1.82
N GLY A 68 -16.94 -22.98 3.02
CA GLY A 68 -16.02 -21.88 3.30
C GLY A 68 -14.76 -21.96 2.43
N LYS A 69 -14.18 -23.17 2.26
CA LYS A 69 -13.04 -23.40 1.36
C LYS A 69 -13.36 -23.10 -0.12
N ARG A 70 -14.59 -23.39 -0.58
CA ARG A 70 -15.01 -23.03 -1.95
C ARG A 70 -15.06 -21.51 -2.12
N HIS A 71 -15.59 -20.78 -1.15
CA HIS A 71 -15.58 -19.32 -1.15
C HIS A 71 -14.17 -18.74 -1.03
N GLN A 72 -13.31 -19.33 -0.21
CA GLN A 72 -11.90 -18.95 -0.11
C GLN A 72 -11.18 -19.08 -1.46
N LYS A 73 -11.42 -20.17 -2.20
CA LYS A 73 -10.85 -20.34 -3.54
C LYS A 73 -11.35 -19.26 -4.50
N LYS A 74 -12.65 -18.98 -4.53
CA LYS A 74 -13.22 -17.94 -5.39
C LYS A 74 -12.70 -16.53 -5.04
N GLN A 75 -12.59 -16.22 -3.75
CA GLN A 75 -11.98 -14.98 -3.26
C GLN A 75 -10.55 -14.83 -3.83
N ALA A 76 -9.73 -15.88 -3.72
CA ALA A 76 -8.37 -15.87 -4.23
C ALA A 76 -8.33 -15.71 -5.76
N ASP A 77 -9.22 -16.40 -6.48
CA ASP A 77 -9.32 -16.30 -7.95
C ASP A 77 -9.70 -14.88 -8.40
N TYR A 78 -10.60 -14.19 -7.70
CA TYR A 78 -10.96 -12.79 -8.01
C TYR A 78 -9.86 -11.79 -7.64
N ASN A 79 -9.18 -11.98 -6.49
CA ASN A 79 -8.04 -11.14 -6.13
C ASN A 79 -6.90 -11.27 -7.15
N LYS A 80 -6.61 -12.50 -7.59
CA LYS A 80 -5.62 -12.76 -8.65
C LYS A 80 -5.97 -12.03 -9.95
N GLN A 81 -7.23 -12.12 -10.38
CA GLN A 81 -7.70 -11.39 -11.56
C GLN A 81 -7.56 -9.87 -11.41
N ALA A 82 -7.94 -9.31 -10.26
CA ALA A 82 -7.80 -7.88 -9.99
C ALA A 82 -6.32 -7.44 -10.04
N SER A 83 -5.45 -8.22 -9.40
CA SER A 83 -4.01 -7.99 -9.32
C SER A 83 -3.34 -8.03 -10.70
N GLU A 84 -3.64 -9.06 -11.50
CA GLU A 84 -3.11 -9.19 -12.86
C GLU A 84 -3.62 -8.08 -13.78
N PHE A 85 -4.88 -7.65 -13.61
CA PHE A 85 -5.49 -6.59 -14.39
C PHE A 85 -4.78 -5.25 -14.14
N ILE A 86 -4.71 -4.79 -12.89
CA ILE A 86 -4.10 -3.51 -12.56
C ILE A 86 -2.60 -3.51 -12.85
N PHE A 87 -1.90 -4.62 -12.59
CA PHE A 87 -0.48 -4.76 -12.93
C PHE A 87 -0.24 -4.57 -14.43
N ARG A 88 -1.03 -5.25 -15.27
CA ARG A 88 -0.91 -5.15 -16.72
C ARG A 88 -1.17 -3.74 -17.23
N GLU A 89 -2.21 -3.09 -16.73
CA GLU A 89 -2.57 -1.74 -17.15
C GLU A 89 -1.50 -0.71 -16.76
N ASN A 90 -0.97 -0.80 -15.54
CA ASN A 90 0.04 0.12 -15.03
C ASN A 90 1.42 -0.09 -15.67
N ASN A 91 1.77 -1.34 -15.99
CA ASN A 91 3.06 -1.71 -16.55
C ASN A 91 3.01 -1.94 -18.07
N ALA A 92 1.96 -1.45 -18.74
CA ALA A 92 1.84 -1.62 -20.19
C ALA A 92 3.01 -0.92 -20.94
N PRO A 93 3.47 -1.48 -22.08
CA PRO A 93 4.56 -0.88 -22.85
C PRO A 93 4.31 0.60 -23.16
N GLY A 94 5.31 1.44 -22.88
CA GLY A 94 5.23 2.89 -23.07
C GLY A 94 4.55 3.67 -21.94
N ARG A 95 4.04 3.00 -20.89
CA ARG A 95 3.55 3.66 -19.66
C ARG A 95 4.65 3.95 -18.68
N ILE A 96 5.57 3.00 -18.53
CA ILE A 96 6.71 3.07 -17.61
C ILE A 96 8.02 2.79 -18.36
N ALA A 97 9.12 3.25 -17.79
CA ALA A 97 10.45 2.91 -18.29
C ALA A 97 10.78 1.43 -18.01
N GLU A 98 11.70 0.86 -18.80
CA GLU A 98 12.06 -0.56 -18.68
C GLU A 98 12.67 -0.94 -17.32
N ASP A 99 13.35 0.01 -16.67
CA ASP A 99 13.93 -0.08 -15.34
C ASP A 99 12.92 0.25 -14.22
N THR A 100 11.64 0.38 -14.54
CA THR A 100 10.58 0.74 -13.60
C THR A 100 9.60 -0.42 -13.45
N ILE A 101 9.01 -0.55 -12.27
CA ILE A 101 7.85 -1.40 -12.01
C ILE A 101 6.83 -0.62 -11.18
N ASP A 102 5.56 -0.70 -11.57
CA ASP A 102 4.47 -0.07 -10.87
C ASP A 102 3.62 -1.10 -10.12
N LEU A 103 3.62 -0.98 -8.79
CA LEU A 103 2.91 -1.84 -7.84
C LEU A 103 1.73 -1.11 -7.18
N HIS A 104 1.38 0.09 -7.62
CA HIS A 104 0.23 0.79 -7.05
C HIS A 104 -1.07 0.00 -7.30
N GLY A 105 -1.97 0.02 -6.32
CA GLY A 105 -3.22 -0.73 -6.37
C GLY A 105 -3.09 -2.21 -6.00
N GLN A 106 -1.87 -2.74 -5.88
CA GLN A 106 -1.66 -4.11 -5.42
C GLN A 106 -1.92 -4.26 -3.92
N PHE A 107 -2.40 -5.44 -3.51
CA PHE A 107 -2.35 -5.83 -2.12
C PHE A 107 -0.92 -6.16 -1.72
N VAL A 108 -0.67 -6.17 -0.42
CA VAL A 108 0.68 -6.26 0.15
C VAL A 108 1.36 -7.55 -0.31
N GLU A 109 0.69 -8.68 -0.17
CA GLU A 109 1.22 -10.00 -0.53
C GLU A 109 1.44 -10.11 -2.04
N GLU A 110 0.51 -9.58 -2.84
CA GLU A 110 0.61 -9.56 -4.31
C GLU A 110 1.84 -8.76 -4.76
N ALA A 111 2.08 -7.59 -4.14
CA ALA A 111 3.20 -6.73 -4.48
C ALA A 111 4.55 -7.34 -4.10
N GLU A 112 4.62 -8.10 -3.01
CA GLU A 112 5.84 -8.81 -2.61
C GLU A 112 6.24 -9.85 -3.64
N ASP A 113 5.31 -10.74 -4.00
CA ASP A 113 5.55 -11.81 -4.97
C ASP A 113 6.03 -11.24 -6.32
N ILE A 114 5.34 -10.20 -6.79
CA ILE A 114 5.67 -9.53 -8.06
C ILE A 114 7.04 -8.83 -7.99
N LEU A 115 7.34 -8.16 -6.88
CA LEU A 115 8.61 -7.44 -6.73
C LEU A 115 9.78 -8.42 -6.66
N GLU A 116 9.67 -9.51 -5.91
CA GLU A 116 10.70 -10.54 -5.84
C GLU A 116 11.01 -11.12 -7.22
N GLU A 117 9.98 -11.45 -8.01
CA GLU A 117 10.15 -11.95 -9.36
C GLU A 117 10.84 -10.91 -10.27
N ARG A 118 10.41 -9.64 -10.20
CA ARG A 118 11.00 -8.56 -10.99
C ARG A 118 12.47 -8.32 -10.63
N ILE A 119 12.84 -8.38 -9.36
CA ILE A 119 14.22 -8.23 -8.88
C ILE A 119 15.07 -9.38 -9.44
N ARG A 120 14.62 -10.63 -9.29
CA ARG A 120 15.34 -11.81 -9.82
C ARG A 120 15.56 -11.68 -11.33
N TYR A 121 14.52 -11.29 -12.07
CA TYR A 121 14.62 -11.04 -13.50
C TYR A 121 15.63 -9.93 -13.83
N ALA A 122 15.56 -8.79 -13.12
CA ALA A 122 16.46 -7.66 -13.31
C ALA A 122 17.93 -8.05 -13.13
N GLN A 123 18.23 -8.78 -12.05
CA GLN A 123 19.56 -9.28 -11.76
C GLN A 123 20.04 -10.28 -12.82
N SER A 124 19.17 -11.21 -13.25
CA SER A 124 19.51 -12.20 -14.28
C SER A 124 19.80 -11.59 -15.65
N THR A 125 19.25 -10.40 -15.92
CA THR A 125 19.44 -9.64 -17.17
C THR A 125 20.51 -8.56 -17.06
N GLY A 126 21.18 -8.45 -15.91
CA GLY A 126 22.29 -7.51 -15.69
C GLY A 126 21.87 -6.05 -15.48
N GLN A 127 20.61 -5.79 -15.15
CA GLN A 127 20.15 -4.44 -14.79
C GLN A 127 20.86 -3.96 -13.53
N SER A 128 21.26 -2.69 -13.49
CA SER A 128 21.97 -2.14 -12.32
C SER A 128 21.06 -1.67 -11.20
N HIS A 129 19.83 -1.30 -11.53
CA HIS A 129 18.88 -0.70 -10.61
C HIS A 129 17.44 -0.97 -11.05
N LEU A 130 16.50 -0.71 -10.14
CA LEU A 130 15.06 -0.79 -10.37
C LEU A 130 14.36 0.36 -9.66
N HIS A 131 13.46 1.04 -10.35
CA HIS A 131 12.54 2.01 -9.75
C HIS A 131 11.20 1.33 -9.44
N VAL A 132 10.78 1.35 -8.18
CA VAL A 132 9.53 0.72 -7.73
C VAL A 132 8.53 1.80 -7.36
N ILE A 133 7.39 1.88 -8.04
CA ILE A 133 6.30 2.80 -7.71
C ILE A 133 5.34 2.08 -6.75
N VAL A 134 5.23 2.55 -5.51
CA VAL A 134 4.32 2.03 -4.48
C VAL A 134 3.08 2.90 -4.28
N GLY A 135 3.06 4.07 -4.91
CA GLY A 135 1.98 5.06 -4.83
C GLY A 135 1.99 5.88 -3.54
N LYS A 136 1.29 7.02 -3.56
CA LYS A 136 1.27 8.02 -2.46
C LYS A 136 0.45 7.59 -1.23
N GLY A 137 -0.20 6.43 -1.26
CA GLY A 137 -1.04 5.94 -0.16
C GLY A 137 -2.45 6.56 -0.09
N ASN A 138 -2.77 7.56 -0.93
CA ASN A 138 -4.05 8.25 -0.94
C ASN A 138 -5.28 7.33 -1.12
N HIS A 139 -5.12 6.14 -1.70
CA HIS A 139 -6.23 5.26 -2.08
C HIS A 139 -6.22 3.91 -1.34
N SER A 140 -5.28 3.74 -0.41
CA SER A 140 -5.29 2.60 0.49
C SER A 140 -6.47 2.71 1.46
N THR A 141 -7.05 1.57 1.88
CA THR A 141 -8.08 1.57 2.92
C THR A 141 -7.54 2.25 4.18
N GLY A 142 -8.04 3.45 4.49
CA GLY A 142 -7.60 4.27 5.63
C GLY A 142 -6.42 5.21 5.36
N HIS A 143 -6.04 5.47 4.10
CA HIS A 143 -4.92 6.35 3.71
C HIS A 143 -3.54 5.92 4.28
N VAL A 144 -3.36 4.64 4.60
CA VAL A 144 -2.10 4.06 5.08
C VAL A 144 -1.29 3.49 3.91
N GLN A 145 -0.12 4.06 3.64
CA GLN A 145 0.84 3.54 2.65
C GLN A 145 1.45 2.20 3.14
N LYS A 146 0.70 1.10 3.02
CA LYS A 146 1.11 -0.24 3.49
C LYS A 146 2.18 -0.89 2.59
N LEU A 147 2.23 -0.51 1.32
CA LEU A 147 3.16 -1.07 0.35
C LEU A 147 4.62 -0.66 0.60
N LYS A 148 4.85 0.62 0.90
CA LYS A 148 6.21 1.15 1.15
C LYS A 148 7.01 0.32 2.18
N PRO A 149 6.57 0.18 3.44
CA PRO A 149 7.34 -0.58 4.43
C PRO A 149 7.51 -2.05 4.04
N ARG A 150 6.64 -2.58 3.19
CA ARG A 150 6.72 -3.96 2.73
C ARG A 150 7.77 -4.13 1.62
N VAL A 151 7.78 -3.26 0.62
CA VAL A 151 8.81 -3.19 -0.43
C VAL A 151 10.20 -2.99 0.18
N GLU A 152 10.32 -2.10 1.16
CA GLU A 152 11.56 -1.89 1.90
C GLU A 152 12.05 -3.17 2.60
N ARG A 153 11.13 -4.02 3.08
CA ARG A 153 11.50 -5.28 3.72
C ARG A 153 11.99 -6.30 2.68
N VAL A 154 11.30 -6.44 1.55
CA VAL A 154 11.75 -7.30 0.44
C VAL A 154 13.16 -6.93 -0.02
N CYS A 155 13.46 -5.63 -0.13
CA CYS A 155 14.82 -5.17 -0.47
C CYS A 155 15.86 -5.61 0.57
N ARG A 156 15.57 -5.45 1.87
CA ARG A 156 16.45 -5.89 2.96
C ARG A 156 16.66 -7.40 2.97
N GLU A 157 15.59 -8.17 2.78
CA GLU A 157 15.63 -9.64 2.71
C GLU A 157 16.44 -10.13 1.50
N ALA A 158 16.39 -9.39 0.38
CA ALA A 158 17.21 -9.65 -0.80
C ALA A 158 18.66 -9.13 -0.67
N GLY A 159 19.04 -8.48 0.43
CA GLY A 159 20.37 -7.90 0.64
C GLY A 159 20.65 -6.69 -0.26
N LEU A 160 19.61 -5.99 -0.69
CA LEU A 160 19.69 -4.83 -1.57
C LEU A 160 19.51 -3.53 -0.78
N ASP A 161 20.27 -2.52 -1.16
CA ASP A 161 20.11 -1.18 -0.61
C ASP A 161 19.14 -0.36 -1.47
N TYR A 162 18.45 0.58 -0.84
CA TYR A 162 17.38 1.33 -1.47
C TYR A 162 17.26 2.75 -0.92
N ALA A 163 16.71 3.65 -1.72
CA ALA A 163 16.35 4.99 -1.29
C ALA A 163 14.95 5.37 -1.75
N THR A 164 14.21 6.03 -0.87
CA THR A 164 12.94 6.66 -1.26
C THR A 164 13.25 7.90 -2.10
N GLU A 165 12.61 8.00 -3.26
CA GLU A 165 12.59 9.23 -4.05
C GLU A 165 11.47 10.15 -3.56
N ASP A 166 11.74 11.45 -3.51
CA ASP A 166 10.77 12.46 -3.04
C ASP A 166 9.51 12.55 -3.93
N ASN A 167 9.54 11.96 -5.12
CA ASN A 167 8.45 12.01 -6.08
C ASN A 167 7.55 10.76 -6.01
N GLU A 168 6.26 11.00 -5.74
CA GLU A 168 5.12 10.09 -6.00
C GLU A 168 5.09 8.72 -5.31
N GLY A 169 5.91 8.51 -4.27
CA GLY A 169 5.98 7.19 -3.63
C GLY A 169 6.73 6.20 -4.51
N ARG A 170 7.90 6.61 -5.02
CA ARG A 170 8.84 5.78 -5.74
C ARG A 170 10.03 5.42 -4.86
N ILE A 171 10.58 4.23 -5.06
CA ILE A 171 11.76 3.70 -4.36
C ILE A 171 12.78 3.28 -5.41
N TYR A 172 13.99 3.81 -5.32
CA TYR A 172 15.15 3.33 -6.07
C TYR A 172 15.74 2.14 -5.34
N VAL A 173 16.02 1.05 -6.06
CA VAL A 173 16.67 -0.17 -5.55
C VAL A 173 17.94 -0.40 -6.33
N ASP A 174 19.08 -0.50 -5.63
CA ASP A 174 20.34 -0.92 -6.24
C ASP A 174 20.41 -2.44 -6.32
N LEU A 175 20.52 -2.97 -7.55
CA LEU A 175 20.52 -4.41 -7.79
C LEU A 175 21.92 -5.03 -7.71
N LYS A 176 22.97 -4.20 -7.62
CA LYS A 176 24.38 -4.62 -7.57
C LYS A 176 24.87 -4.82 -6.14
N GLY A 177 24.04 -4.54 -5.14
CA GLY A 177 24.41 -4.62 -3.72
C GLY A 177 25.33 -3.46 -3.29
N GLY A 178 25.34 -2.36 -4.05
CA GLY A 178 26.01 -1.13 -3.66
C GLY A 178 25.23 -0.41 -2.55
N ARG A 179 25.94 0.37 -1.73
CA ARG A 179 25.29 1.22 -0.72
C ARG A 179 24.64 2.43 -1.39
N VAL A 180 23.37 2.69 -1.09
CA VAL A 180 22.58 3.82 -1.59
C VAL A 180 22.39 4.81 -0.45
N GLU A 181 23.16 5.90 -0.45
CA GLU A 181 23.00 6.98 0.55
C GLU A 181 21.89 7.97 0.17
N ALA A 182 21.62 8.11 -1.13
CA ALA A 182 20.56 8.94 -1.70
C ALA A 182 20.19 8.39 -3.10
N PRO A 183 18.96 8.61 -3.58
CA PRO A 183 18.60 8.20 -4.93
C PRO A 183 19.44 8.98 -5.96
N PRO A 184 19.82 8.38 -7.10
CA PRO A 184 20.57 9.10 -8.12
C PRO A 184 19.76 10.28 -8.67
N PRO A 185 20.43 11.38 -9.07
CA PRO A 185 19.74 12.51 -9.68
C PRO A 185 19.03 12.05 -10.96
N LEU A 186 17.79 12.51 -11.16
CA LEU A 186 17.02 12.21 -12.36
C LEU A 186 17.83 12.60 -13.62
N PRO A 187 17.79 11.81 -14.70
CA PRO A 187 18.51 12.12 -15.91
C PRO A 187 18.08 13.49 -16.45
N SER A 188 19.05 14.25 -16.95
CA SER A 188 18.82 15.57 -17.54
C SER A 188 17.86 15.44 -18.73
N GLN A 189 16.66 16.00 -18.60
CA GLN A 189 15.70 16.06 -19.70
C GLN A 189 16.34 16.80 -20.90
N PRO A 190 16.19 16.31 -22.15
CA PRO A 190 16.69 17.01 -23.33
C PRO A 190 16.12 18.44 -23.38
N GLY A 191 17.00 19.43 -23.60
CA GLY A 191 16.63 20.84 -23.62
C GLY A 191 15.52 21.13 -24.63
N GLY A 192 14.32 21.43 -24.13
CA GLY A 192 13.15 21.72 -24.96
C GLY A 192 11.81 21.79 -24.21
N TYR A 193 11.71 21.26 -22.97
CA TYR A 193 10.47 21.29 -22.21
C TYR A 193 10.45 22.45 -21.20
N HIS A 194 9.82 23.56 -21.59
CA HIS A 194 9.62 24.73 -20.73
C HIS A 194 8.35 24.54 -19.88
N GLY A 195 8.41 23.65 -18.89
CA GLY A 195 7.37 23.49 -17.86
C GLY A 195 7.73 24.32 -16.63
N GLY A 196 7.12 25.50 -16.49
CA GLY A 196 7.46 26.45 -15.44
C GLY A 196 7.06 26.00 -14.04
N TYR A 197 8.05 25.93 -13.14
CA TYR A 197 7.86 26.23 -11.72
C TYR A 197 9.05 27.06 -11.24
N GLY A 198 8.79 28.35 -11.02
CA GLY A 198 9.70 29.25 -10.35
C GLY A 198 9.72 28.99 -8.85
N GLY A 199 10.91 29.00 -8.27
CA GLY A 199 11.14 28.97 -6.83
C GLY A 199 12.60 29.29 -6.55
N ALA A 200 12.85 30.52 -6.07
CA ALA A 200 14.12 31.17 -5.74
C ALA A 200 15.23 30.22 -5.25
N GLY A 201 16.48 30.31 -5.72
CA GLY A 201 17.29 31.52 -5.82
C GLY A 201 18.37 31.48 -4.73
N GLY A 202 19.49 30.82 -5.04
CA GLY A 202 20.67 30.80 -4.16
C GLY A 202 21.45 32.11 -4.21
N GLY A 203 22.04 32.50 -3.08
CA GLY A 203 22.91 33.67 -2.95
C GLY A 203 23.87 33.55 -1.78
N HIS A 204 25.17 33.60 -2.09
CA HIS A 204 26.32 33.50 -1.19
C HIS A 204 26.58 34.80 -0.38
N HIS A 205 27.19 34.61 0.80
CA HIS A 205 28.10 35.44 1.62
C HIS A 205 28.42 36.91 1.21
N GLN A 206 28.26 37.88 2.12
CA GLN A 206 29.34 38.80 2.55
C GLN A 206 29.04 39.62 3.82
N GLN A 207 30.12 39.86 4.55
CA GLN A 207 30.36 40.59 5.81
C GLN A 207 30.22 42.12 5.66
N HIS A 208 29.73 42.84 6.68
CA HIS A 208 30.18 44.19 7.13
C HIS A 208 29.44 44.60 8.43
N GLY A 209 30.10 45.36 9.31
CA GLY A 209 29.61 45.76 10.64
C GLY A 209 29.39 47.26 10.85
N HIS A 210 29.13 47.59 12.14
CA HIS A 210 29.10 48.88 12.87
C HIS A 210 27.74 49.52 13.28
N HIS A 211 27.66 49.71 14.61
CA HIS A 211 27.16 50.82 15.46
C HIS A 211 25.67 51.13 15.73
N GLU A 212 25.33 50.99 17.02
CA GLU A 212 24.77 51.98 17.98
C GLU A 212 23.39 52.64 17.76
N GLN A 213 22.42 52.36 18.65
CA GLN A 213 21.91 53.34 19.65
C GLN A 213 20.82 52.75 20.57
N GLN A 214 20.82 53.26 21.80
CA GLN A 214 19.93 52.97 22.93
C GLN A 214 18.51 53.51 22.71
N HIS A 215 17.50 52.97 23.42
CA HIS A 215 16.61 53.71 24.33
C HIS A 215 15.54 52.80 24.99
N HIS A 216 15.21 53.15 26.23
CA HIS A 216 14.28 52.51 27.18
C HIS A 216 12.81 52.47 26.76
N GLY A 217 12.02 51.53 27.32
CA GLY A 217 10.57 51.60 27.34
C GLY A 217 9.90 50.41 28.04
N GLU A 218 9.27 50.69 29.18
CA GLU A 218 8.58 49.80 30.11
C GLU A 218 7.16 49.41 29.63
N SER A 219 6.60 48.37 30.26
CA SER A 219 5.16 48.10 30.51
C SER A 219 4.44 47.04 29.64
N GLY A 220 3.75 46.12 30.36
CA GLY A 220 2.36 45.80 30.03
C GLY A 220 2.02 44.40 29.47
N GLY A 221 1.78 43.44 30.38
CA GLY A 221 0.52 42.70 30.42
C GLY A 221 0.20 41.59 29.40
N GLY A 222 0.07 40.36 29.91
CA GLY A 222 -1.14 39.55 29.73
C GLY A 222 -1.16 38.48 28.63
N HIS A 223 -0.89 37.22 29.00
CA HIS A 223 -1.32 36.07 28.19
C HIS A 223 -1.88 34.92 29.04
N HIS A 224 -3.22 34.89 29.05
CA HIS A 224 -4.14 33.75 28.96
C HIS A 224 -3.64 32.33 29.30
N GLN A 225 -4.21 31.80 30.38
CA GLN A 225 -4.18 30.39 30.78
C GLN A 225 -5.07 29.55 29.85
N ARG A 226 -4.51 28.48 29.26
CA ARG A 226 -5.24 27.39 28.58
C ARG A 226 -5.83 26.44 29.63
N PRO A 227 -7.12 26.02 29.54
CA PRO A 227 -7.60 24.88 30.30
C PRO A 227 -7.20 23.54 29.64
N PRO A 228 -7.01 22.46 30.41
CA PRO A 228 -6.54 21.17 29.91
C PRO A 228 -7.65 20.36 29.21
N GLN A 229 -7.29 19.71 28.09
CA GLN A 229 -8.12 18.73 27.39
C GLN A 229 -8.16 17.41 28.17
N GLN A 230 -9.37 16.91 28.42
CA GLN A 230 -9.61 15.60 29.02
C GLN A 230 -9.24 14.48 28.04
N HIS A 231 -8.39 13.56 28.51
CA HIS A 231 -8.13 12.28 27.87
C HIS A 231 -9.36 11.37 28.02
N HIS A 232 -10.09 11.14 26.93
CA HIS A 232 -10.97 9.97 26.81
C HIS A 232 -10.15 8.80 26.25
N GLN A 233 -9.82 7.86 27.13
CA GLN A 233 -9.26 6.56 26.77
C GLN A 233 -10.33 5.74 26.03
N ARG A 234 -9.97 5.24 24.86
CA ARG A 234 -10.76 4.30 24.06
C ARG A 234 -10.04 2.95 24.15
N PRO A 235 -10.69 1.84 24.53
CA PRO A 235 -10.00 0.56 24.70
C PRO A 235 -9.62 -0.06 23.34
N PRO A 236 -8.52 -0.84 23.28
CA PRO A 236 -8.00 -1.43 22.05
C PRO A 236 -8.71 -2.73 21.64
N GLN A 237 -8.45 -3.07 20.37
CA GLN A 237 -9.14 -3.99 19.47
C GLN A 237 -8.94 -5.49 19.75
N GLN A 238 -9.99 -6.23 19.39
CA GLN A 238 -10.12 -7.67 19.17
C GLN A 238 -9.26 -8.19 17.99
N GLN A 239 -7.94 -8.24 18.09
CA GLN A 239 -7.10 -8.72 16.97
C GLN A 239 -6.09 -9.81 17.30
N GLN A 240 -6.21 -10.49 18.45
CA GLN A 240 -5.16 -11.41 18.89
C GLN A 240 -5.60 -12.84 19.23
N GLU A 241 -6.85 -13.22 18.95
CA GLU A 241 -7.35 -14.58 19.25
C GLU A 241 -7.48 -15.50 18.01
N GLU A 242 -7.24 -15.02 16.79
CA GLU A 242 -7.41 -15.85 15.57
C GLU A 242 -6.23 -16.81 15.29
N GLU A 243 -5.08 -16.68 15.96
CA GLU A 243 -3.89 -17.50 15.69
C GLU A 243 -3.87 -18.84 16.44
N ASP A 244 -4.64 -19.00 17.52
CA ASP A 244 -4.57 -20.20 18.38
C ASP A 244 -5.43 -21.40 17.92
N ILE A 245 -6.30 -21.22 16.91
CA ILE A 245 -7.18 -22.31 16.43
C ILE A 245 -6.44 -23.26 15.45
N PHE A 246 -5.30 -22.85 14.88
CA PHE A 246 -4.54 -23.67 13.93
C PHE A 246 -3.61 -24.72 14.58
N GLY A 247 -3.39 -24.66 15.89
CA GLY A 247 -2.51 -25.60 16.60
C GLY A 247 -3.12 -26.99 16.83
N CYS A 248 -4.45 -27.10 16.90
CA CYS A 248 -5.11 -28.32 17.36
C CYS A 248 -5.34 -29.39 16.27
N LEU A 249 -5.16 -29.03 14.98
CA LEU A 249 -5.44 -29.93 13.85
C LEU A 249 -4.20 -30.64 13.26
N LYS A 250 -2.99 -30.35 13.76
CA LYS A 250 -1.74 -31.02 13.30
C LYS A 250 -1.43 -32.35 14.00
N GLY A 251 -2.27 -32.81 14.95
CA GLY A 251 -1.98 -33.96 15.81
C GLY A 251 -2.54 -35.33 15.42
N CYS A 252 -3.27 -35.49 14.30
CA CYS A 252 -4.06 -36.72 14.05
C CYS A 252 -3.81 -37.43 12.71
N CYS A 253 -2.64 -37.28 12.08
CA CYS A 253 -2.35 -37.99 10.81
C CYS A 253 -0.99 -38.71 10.79
N LEU A 254 -0.63 -39.40 11.87
CA LEU A 254 0.41 -40.42 11.85
C LEU A 254 0.01 -41.52 12.83
N VAL A 255 -0.48 -42.64 12.29
CA VAL A 255 -0.24 -44.05 12.70
C VAL A 255 -1.36 -44.94 12.11
N MET A 256 -0.89 -45.90 11.29
CA MET A 256 -1.57 -47.03 10.61
C MET A 256 -2.38 -46.74 9.34
#